data_AF-U7UR09-F1
#
_entry.id   AF-U7UR09-F1
#
_cell.length_a   1.000
_cell.length_b   1.000
_cell.length_c   1.000
_cell.angle_alpha   90.00
_cell.angle_beta   90.00
_cell.angle_gamma   90.00
#
_symmetry.space_group_name_H-M   'P 1'
#
loop_
_entity.id
_entity.type
_entity.pdbx_description
1 polymer ?
#
loop_
_entity_poly.entity_id
_entity_poly.type
_entity_poly.pdbx_seq_one_letter_code
_entity_poly.pdbx_strand_id
1 'polypeptide(L)'
;MKSKIDITVFDNGEAAIMKASLTGELWADYQAFARLAAKRREKNRFHAEKAARRYERVASLSLFAFYETVLHRWLPHFAEQVDVQAFIDKPLAEKSRIVLLQVFPDAGKDQEFAHLWAILERYDLHNGAWLDALTGETLLDIAQSMDAFLSCIEQKSGLQRFPACEASTDTLVSKLSSFFFHRVK
;
A
#
# COMPACT_ATOMS: atom_id res chain seq x y z
N MET A 1 -9.97 15.71 -2.05
CA MET A 1 -8.60 15.20 -2.21
C MET A 1 -7.63 16.37 -2.15
N LYS A 2 -6.71 16.42 -1.19
CA LYS A 2 -5.54 17.30 -1.25
C LYS A 2 -4.38 16.43 -1.69
N SER A 3 -3.85 16.61 -2.89
CA SER A 3 -2.60 15.97 -3.31
C SER A 3 -1.49 16.50 -2.40
N LYS A 4 -0.93 15.65 -1.55
CA LYS A 4 0.14 16.04 -0.66
C LYS A 4 1.44 15.84 -1.43
N ILE A 5 1.93 16.94 -2.00
CA ILE A 5 3.24 16.97 -2.63
C ILE A 5 4.26 16.98 -1.49
N ASP A 6 5.09 15.94 -1.41
CA ASP A 6 6.18 15.91 -0.43
C ASP A 6 7.35 16.73 -0.98
N ILE A 7 7.71 17.78 -0.24
CA ILE A 7 8.79 18.71 -0.58
C ILE A 7 9.90 18.48 0.44
N THR A 8 11.06 18.01 -0.04
CA THR A 8 12.28 17.93 0.77
C THR A 8 13.19 19.08 0.38
N VAL A 9 13.56 19.94 1.33
CA VAL A 9 14.51 21.04 1.12
C VAL A 9 15.85 20.64 1.71
N PHE A 10 16.91 20.65 0.90
CA PHE A 10 18.27 20.34 1.30
C PHE A 10 19.00 21.60 1.80
N ASP A 11 20.06 21.42 2.59
CA ASP A 11 20.84 22.51 3.21
C ASP A 11 21.49 23.46 2.19
N ASN A 12 21.64 23.02 0.93
CA ASN A 12 22.14 23.82 -0.19
C ASN A 12 21.03 24.67 -0.86
N GLY A 13 19.80 24.65 -0.35
CA GLY A 13 18.65 25.38 -0.90
C GLY A 13 17.94 24.68 -2.06
N GLU A 14 18.37 23.46 -2.43
CA GLU A 14 17.67 22.66 -3.43
C GLU A 14 16.40 22.05 -2.84
N ALA A 15 15.31 22.06 -3.62
CA ALA A 15 14.06 21.43 -3.23
C ALA A 15 13.75 20.26 -4.16
N ALA A 16 13.70 19.04 -3.62
CA ALA A 16 13.17 17.88 -4.32
C ALA A 16 11.66 17.80 -4.08
N ILE A 17 10.90 17.91 -5.17
CA ILE A 17 9.47 17.63 -5.20
C ILE A 17 9.30 16.17 -5.56
N MET A 18 8.90 15.36 -4.58
CA MET A 18 8.69 13.93 -4.78
C MET A 18 7.21 13.68 -4.99
N LYS A 19 6.86 13.07 -6.13
CA LYS A 19 5.52 12.54 -6.34
C LYS A 19 5.46 11.21 -5.60
N ALA A 20 4.78 11.16 -4.47
CA ALA A 20 4.57 9.91 -3.74
C ALA A 20 3.92 8.87 -4.67
N SER A 21 4.39 7.62 -4.61
CA SER A 21 3.72 6.54 -5.32
C SER A 21 2.36 6.28 -4.67
N LEU A 22 1.37 5.83 -5.45
CA LEU A 22 0.05 5.44 -4.92
C LEU A 22 0.19 4.43 -3.76
N THR A 23 1.12 3.48 -3.86
CA THR A 23 1.42 2.53 -2.78
C THR A 23 1.97 3.21 -1.54
N GLY A 24 2.80 4.25 -1.68
CA GLY A 24 3.30 5.06 -0.57
C GLY A 24 2.19 5.87 0.11
N GLU A 25 1.30 6.49 -0.66
CA GLU A 25 0.15 7.24 -0.14
C GLU A 25 -0.80 6.32 0.66
N LEU A 26 -1.16 5.16 0.09
CA LEU A 26 -2.06 4.20 0.75
C LEU A 26 -1.46 3.65 2.05
N TRP A 27 -0.15 3.38 2.07
CA TRP A 27 0.55 2.94 3.27
C TRP A 27 0.59 4.05 4.34
N ALA A 28 0.87 5.29 3.94
CA ALA A 28 0.87 6.43 4.86
C ALA A 28 -0.53 6.70 5.44
N ASP A 29 -1.58 6.55 4.63
CA ASP A 29 -2.97 6.66 5.06
C ASP A 29 -3.31 5.57 6.10
N TYR A 30 -2.96 4.31 5.83
CA TYR A 30 -3.10 3.21 6.80
C TYR A 30 -2.45 3.58 8.14
N GLN A 31 -1.18 3.99 8.13
CA GLN A 31 -0.45 4.34 9.35
C GLN A 31 -1.09 5.53 10.09
N ALA A 32 -1.50 6.57 9.35
CA ALA A 32 -2.12 7.75 9.92
C ALA A 32 -3.45 7.42 10.60
N PHE A 33 -4.30 6.63 9.95
CA PHE A 33 -5.61 6.24 10.49
C PHE A 33 -5.47 5.25 11.66
N ALA A 34 -4.55 4.28 11.60
CA ALA A 34 -4.26 3.41 12.72
C ALA A 34 -3.81 4.21 13.96
N ARG A 35 -2.91 5.19 13.78
CA ARG A 35 -2.48 6.09 14.87
C ARG A 35 -3.62 6.94 15.42
N LEU A 36 -4.48 7.46 14.55
CA LEU A 36 -5.66 8.23 14.97
C LEU A 36 -6.64 7.37 15.77
N ALA A 37 -6.84 6.11 15.38
CA ALA A 37 -7.67 5.17 16.13
C ALA A 37 -7.14 4.94 17.55
N ALA A 38 -5.84 4.63 17.69
CA ALA A 38 -5.19 4.44 18.98
C ALA A 38 -5.34 5.68 19.88
N LYS A 39 -5.03 6.87 19.35
CA LYS A 39 -5.18 8.16 20.07
C LYS A 39 -6.62 8.46 20.48
N ARG A 40 -7.62 7.94 19.76
CA ARG A 40 -9.02 8.10 20.14
C ARG A 40 -9.40 7.16 21.28
N ARG A 41 -8.89 5.92 21.29
CA ARG A 41 -9.14 4.98 22.39
C ARG A 41 -8.55 5.44 23.71
N GLU A 42 -7.36 6.05 23.69
CA GLU A 42 -6.73 6.64 24.89
C GLU A 42 -7.62 7.65 25.63
N LYS A 43 -8.57 8.29 24.93
CA LYS A 43 -9.45 9.30 25.53
C LYS A 43 -10.58 8.70 26.38
N ASN A 44 -10.73 7.37 26.48
CA ASN A 44 -11.67 6.65 27.36
C ASN A 44 -13.08 7.25 27.45
N ARG A 45 -13.66 7.63 26.29
CA ARG A 45 -15.02 8.17 26.16
C ARG A 45 -15.80 7.41 25.09
N PHE A 46 -17.11 7.20 25.28
CA PHE A 46 -17.97 6.47 24.35
C PHE A 46 -17.92 7.01 22.90
N HIS A 47 -17.99 8.34 22.72
CA HIS A 47 -17.87 8.95 21.39
C HIS A 47 -16.47 8.80 20.78
N ALA A 48 -15.44 8.65 21.63
CA ALA A 48 -14.08 8.42 21.16
C ALA A 48 -13.90 6.99 20.65
N GLU A 49 -14.56 6.00 21.26
CA GLU A 49 -14.58 4.62 20.79
C GLU A 49 -15.27 4.49 19.42
N LYS A 50 -16.43 5.13 19.22
CA LYS A 50 -17.10 5.15 17.91
C LYS A 50 -16.24 5.80 16.82
N ALA A 51 -15.48 6.85 17.18
CA ALA A 51 -14.54 7.48 16.26
C ALA A 51 -13.32 6.60 15.98
N ALA A 52 -12.80 5.88 16.98
CA ALA A 52 -11.69 4.95 16.82
C ALA A 52 -12.03 3.86 15.81
N ARG A 53 -13.19 3.20 15.95
CA ARG A 53 -13.65 2.16 15.00
C ARG A 53 -13.78 2.66 13.57
N ARG A 54 -14.23 3.91 13.37
CA ARG A 54 -14.27 4.52 12.04
C ARG A 54 -12.87 4.68 11.44
N TYR A 55 -11.91 5.12 12.24
CA TYR A 55 -10.52 5.22 11.78
C TYR A 55 -9.92 3.85 11.49
N GLU A 56 -10.23 2.81 12.27
CA GLU A 56 -9.78 1.43 11.99
C GLU A 56 -10.36 0.89 10.71
N ARG A 57 -11.64 1.13 10.44
CA ARG A 57 -12.27 0.75 9.17
C ARG A 57 -11.63 1.44 7.97
N VAL A 58 -11.29 2.72 8.10
CA VAL A 58 -10.58 3.41 7.00
C VAL A 58 -9.15 2.89 6.88
N ALA A 59 -8.46 2.64 7.99
CA ALA A 59 -7.12 2.06 7.99
C ALA A 59 -7.08 0.68 7.34
N SER A 60 -8.06 -0.18 7.60
CA SER A 60 -8.16 -1.49 6.95
C SER A 60 -8.41 -1.36 5.46
N LEU A 61 -9.35 -0.50 5.02
CA LEU A 61 -9.57 -0.23 3.60
C LEU A 61 -8.30 0.25 2.90
N SER A 62 -7.56 1.19 3.50
CA SER A 62 -6.27 1.65 2.98
C SER A 62 -5.23 0.54 2.90
N LEU A 63 -5.17 -0.35 3.89
CA LEU A 63 -4.24 -1.48 3.93
C LEU A 63 -4.54 -2.53 2.85
N PHE A 64 -5.81 -2.91 2.68
CA PHE A 64 -6.22 -3.85 1.62
C PHE A 64 -6.01 -3.26 0.23
N ALA A 65 -6.36 -1.98 0.03
CA ALA A 65 -6.10 -1.29 -1.23
C ALA A 65 -4.60 -1.17 -1.52
N PHE A 66 -3.78 -0.89 -0.50
CA PHE A 66 -2.32 -0.89 -0.61
C PHE A 66 -1.83 -2.25 -1.10
N TYR A 67 -2.22 -3.33 -0.42
CA TYR A 67 -1.77 -4.68 -0.72
C TYR A 67 -2.17 -5.12 -2.12
N GLU A 68 -3.43 -4.89 -2.53
CA GLU A 68 -3.89 -5.17 -3.89
C GLU A 68 -3.12 -4.37 -4.94
N THR A 69 -2.90 -3.07 -4.70
CA THR A 69 -2.14 -2.21 -5.62
C THR A 69 -0.72 -2.71 -5.81
N VAL A 70 -0.08 -3.24 -4.76
CA VAL A 70 1.26 -3.84 -4.85
C VAL A 70 1.24 -5.07 -5.76
N LEU A 71 0.27 -5.98 -5.58
CA LEU A 71 0.15 -7.17 -6.43
C LEU A 71 -0.11 -6.80 -7.90
N HIS A 72 -1.01 -5.86 -8.17
CA HIS A 72 -1.26 -5.36 -9.53
C HIS A 72 -0.01 -4.73 -10.15
N ARG A 73 0.79 -4.01 -9.36
CA ARG A 73 2.05 -3.43 -9.83
C ARG A 73 3.08 -4.49 -10.20
N TRP A 74 3.09 -5.62 -9.51
CA TRP A 74 4.01 -6.70 -9.81
C TRP A 74 3.61 -7.51 -11.05
N LEU A 75 2.32 -7.55 -11.37
CA LEU A 75 1.74 -8.31 -12.48
C LEU A 75 2.48 -8.20 -13.84
N PRO A 76 2.95 -7.02 -14.31
CA PRO A 76 3.69 -6.94 -15.57
C PRO A 76 4.95 -7.79 -15.63
N HIS A 77 5.57 -8.11 -14.48
CA HIS A 77 6.75 -8.98 -14.41
C HIS A 77 6.42 -10.45 -14.64
N PHE A 78 5.13 -10.81 -14.58
CA PHE A 78 4.61 -12.15 -14.78
C PHE A 78 3.72 -12.25 -16.03
N ALA A 79 3.62 -11.20 -16.84
CA ALA A 79 2.66 -11.09 -17.94
C ALA A 79 2.85 -12.13 -19.05
N GLU A 80 4.04 -12.71 -19.21
CA GLU A 80 4.28 -13.81 -20.15
C GLU A 80 3.65 -15.13 -19.70
N GLN A 81 3.36 -15.27 -18.40
CA GLN A 81 2.93 -16.52 -17.76
C GLN A 81 1.52 -16.42 -17.15
N VAL A 82 1.01 -15.20 -16.96
CA VAL A 82 -0.28 -14.92 -16.33
C VAL A 82 -1.13 -14.06 -17.25
N ASP A 83 -2.36 -14.51 -17.53
CA ASP A 83 -3.38 -13.68 -18.15
C ASP A 83 -3.74 -12.51 -17.22
N VAL A 84 -3.33 -11.31 -17.63
CA VAL A 84 -3.51 -10.06 -16.89
C VAL A 84 -4.98 -9.78 -16.60
N GLN A 85 -5.87 -10.02 -17.56
CA GLN A 85 -7.29 -9.72 -17.39
C GLN A 85 -7.92 -10.70 -16.42
N ALA A 86 -7.62 -11.99 -16.57
CA ALA A 86 -8.06 -13.01 -15.63
C ALA A 86 -7.50 -12.80 -14.22
N PHE A 87 -6.32 -12.18 -14.07
CA PHE A 87 -5.74 -11.87 -12.76
C PHE A 87 -6.48 -10.73 -12.05
N ILE A 88 -6.88 -9.68 -12.77
CA ILE A 88 -7.53 -8.49 -12.18
C ILE A 88 -8.85 -8.88 -11.50
N ASP A 89 -9.64 -9.76 -12.13
CA ASP A 89 -10.96 -10.15 -11.65
C ASP A 89 -10.93 -11.21 -10.54
N LYS A 90 -9.75 -11.73 -10.18
CA LYS A 90 -9.61 -12.75 -9.14
C LYS A 90 -9.71 -12.18 -7.72
N PRO A 91 -10.19 -13.00 -6.76
CA PRO A 91 -10.13 -12.68 -5.33
C PRO A 91 -8.69 -12.41 -4.86
N LEU A 92 -8.53 -11.62 -3.80
CA LEU A 92 -7.22 -11.20 -3.31
C LEU A 92 -6.37 -12.38 -2.81
N ALA A 93 -7.02 -13.38 -2.21
CA ALA A 93 -6.36 -14.62 -1.81
C ALA A 93 -5.75 -15.35 -3.02
N GLU A 94 -6.51 -15.47 -4.11
CA GLU A 94 -6.05 -16.15 -5.33
C GLU A 94 -4.95 -15.36 -6.05
N LYS A 95 -5.09 -14.02 -6.14
CA LYS A 95 -4.04 -13.12 -6.65
C LYS A 95 -2.70 -13.36 -5.92
N SER A 96 -2.76 -13.46 -4.60
CA SER A 96 -1.56 -13.68 -3.76
C SER A 96 -0.92 -15.04 -4.00
N ARG A 97 -1.73 -16.10 -4.11
CA ARG A 97 -1.24 -17.45 -4.44
C ARG A 97 -0.60 -17.51 -5.83
N ILE A 98 -1.18 -16.85 -6.82
CA ILE A 98 -0.58 -16.76 -8.16
C ILE A 98 0.80 -16.12 -8.08
N VAL A 99 0.91 -14.95 -7.43
CA VAL A 99 2.22 -14.27 -7.24
C VAL A 99 3.21 -15.17 -6.51
N LEU A 100 2.78 -15.87 -5.46
CA LEU A 100 3.64 -16.80 -4.74
C LEU A 100 4.18 -17.90 -5.67
N LEU A 101 3.32 -18.52 -6.47
CA LEU A 101 3.71 -19.59 -7.40
C LEU A 101 4.65 -19.11 -8.51
N GLN A 102 4.51 -17.87 -8.97
CA GLN A 102 5.44 -17.30 -9.95
C GLN A 102 6.85 -17.09 -9.39
N VAL A 103 6.95 -16.76 -8.10
CA VAL A 103 8.23 -16.47 -7.44
C VAL A 103 8.85 -17.72 -6.80
N PHE A 104 8.00 -18.64 -6.33
CA PHE A 104 8.34 -19.91 -5.73
C PHE A 104 7.51 -21.03 -6.39
N PRO A 105 8.03 -21.64 -7.46
CA PRO A 105 7.34 -22.75 -8.15
C PRO A 105 7.20 -24.00 -7.27
N ASP A 106 7.98 -24.11 -6.20
CA ASP A 106 7.95 -25.24 -5.26
C ASP A 106 6.74 -25.13 -4.32
N ALA A 107 5.89 -26.17 -4.32
CA ALA A 107 4.62 -26.21 -3.58
C ALA A 107 4.73 -26.07 -2.04
N GLY A 108 5.94 -26.14 -1.47
CA GLY A 108 6.16 -26.09 -0.02
C GLY A 108 5.90 -24.72 0.61
N LYS A 109 5.99 -23.63 -0.17
CA LYS A 109 5.88 -22.26 0.36
C LYS A 109 4.45 -21.81 0.66
N ASP A 110 3.44 -22.48 0.11
CA ASP A 110 2.04 -22.10 0.32
C ASP A 110 1.59 -22.25 1.79
N GLN A 111 2.13 -23.26 2.49
CA GLN A 111 1.76 -23.53 3.89
C GLN A 111 2.28 -22.45 4.86
N GLU A 112 3.38 -21.78 4.53
CA GLU A 112 3.95 -20.70 5.37
C GLU A 112 2.99 -19.50 5.50
N PHE A 113 2.08 -19.33 4.54
CA PHE A 113 1.15 -18.22 4.46
C PHE A 113 -0.30 -18.60 4.76
N ALA A 114 -0.55 -19.77 5.36
CA ALA A 114 -1.90 -20.25 5.70
C ALA A 114 -2.73 -19.25 6.52
N HIS A 115 -2.09 -18.51 7.43
CA HIS A 115 -2.75 -17.45 8.21
C HIS A 115 -3.21 -16.29 7.32
N LEU A 116 -2.34 -15.82 6.41
CA LEU A 116 -2.69 -14.79 5.44
C LEU A 116 -3.83 -15.24 4.52
N TRP A 117 -3.82 -16.51 4.08
CA TRP A 117 -4.90 -17.07 3.27
C TRP A 117 -6.25 -17.00 3.99
N ALA A 118 -6.30 -17.40 5.25
CA ALA A 118 -7.52 -17.34 6.04
C ALA A 118 -8.04 -15.90 6.21
N ILE A 119 -7.13 -14.92 6.31
CA ILE A 119 -7.46 -13.50 6.38
C ILE A 119 -8.06 -13.02 5.04
N LEU A 120 -7.37 -13.29 3.93
CA LEU A 120 -7.77 -12.82 2.60
C LEU A 120 -9.08 -13.49 2.14
N GLU A 121 -9.26 -14.78 2.41
CA GLU A 121 -10.50 -15.49 2.07
C GLU A 121 -11.71 -14.93 2.84
N ARG A 122 -11.54 -14.56 4.12
CA ARG A 122 -12.59 -13.88 4.88
C ARG A 122 -12.90 -12.49 4.33
N TYR A 123 -11.86 -11.75 3.92
CA TYR A 123 -12.03 -10.46 3.26
C TYR A 123 -12.84 -10.58 1.97
N ASP A 124 -12.45 -11.52 1.11
CA ASP A 124 -13.08 -11.76 -0.19
C ASP A 124 -14.56 -12.19 -0.04
N LEU A 125 -14.89 -12.98 0.99
CA LEU A 125 -16.26 -13.48 1.25
C LEU A 125 -17.17 -12.47 1.97
N HIS A 126 -16.64 -11.64 2.87
CA HIS A 126 -17.43 -10.87 3.85
C HIS A 126 -17.05 -9.39 3.93
N ASN A 127 -16.52 -8.84 2.83
CA ASN A 127 -15.88 -7.53 2.68
C ASN A 127 -16.52 -6.37 3.48
N GLY A 128 -17.85 -6.30 3.64
CA GLY A 128 -18.51 -5.26 4.44
C GLY A 128 -18.55 -5.51 5.95
N ALA A 129 -19.10 -6.66 6.37
CA ALA A 129 -19.41 -6.94 7.78
C ALA A 129 -18.15 -7.28 8.59
N TRP A 130 -17.14 -7.89 7.94
CA TRP A 130 -15.90 -8.24 8.60
C TRP A 130 -15.06 -7.01 8.94
N LEU A 131 -15.03 -6.00 8.05
CA LEU A 131 -14.33 -4.74 8.31
C LEU A 131 -14.93 -3.95 9.49
N ASP A 132 -16.23 -4.09 9.75
CA ASP A 132 -16.91 -3.45 10.88
C ASP A 132 -16.60 -4.11 12.24
N ALA A 133 -16.11 -5.36 12.21
CA ALA A 133 -15.75 -6.13 13.40
C ALA A 133 -14.25 -6.07 13.75
N LEU A 134 -13.41 -5.45 12.91
CA LEU A 134 -11.97 -5.38 13.15
C LEU A 134 -11.64 -4.51 14.36
N THR A 135 -10.70 -5.00 15.17
CA THR A 135 -10.06 -4.26 16.25
C THR A 135 -8.67 -3.79 15.81
N GLY A 136 -8.05 -2.93 16.62
CA GLY A 136 -6.70 -2.44 16.35
C GLY A 136 -5.66 -3.56 16.38
N GLU A 137 -5.85 -4.56 17.24
CA GLU A 137 -4.99 -5.74 17.32
C GLU A 137 -5.11 -6.60 16.07
N THR A 138 -6.33 -6.89 15.62
CA THR A 138 -6.53 -7.65 14.37
C THR A 138 -6.00 -6.90 13.16
N LEU A 139 -6.16 -5.56 13.13
CA LEU A 139 -5.60 -4.75 12.05
C LEU A 139 -4.06 -4.82 12.01
N LEU A 140 -3.41 -4.81 13.18
CA LEU A 140 -1.95 -4.95 13.27
C LEU A 140 -1.51 -6.35 12.80
N ASP A 141 -2.20 -7.40 13.23
CA ASP A 141 -1.93 -8.78 12.81
C ASP A 141 -2.07 -8.98 11.28
N ILE A 142 -3.12 -8.40 10.69
CA ILE A 142 -3.31 -8.39 9.23
C ILE A 142 -2.14 -7.68 8.54
N ALA A 143 -1.75 -6.50 9.04
CA ALA A 143 -0.65 -5.73 8.46
C ALA A 143 0.68 -6.49 8.53
N GLN A 144 0.97 -7.16 9.65
CA GLN A 144 2.16 -7.98 9.82
C GLN A 144 2.15 -9.20 8.88
N SER A 145 1.00 -9.85 8.72
CA SER A 145 0.85 -11.00 7.82
C SER A 145 1.07 -10.61 6.35
N MET A 146 0.49 -9.48 5.92
CA MET A 146 0.72 -8.93 4.59
C MET A 146 2.18 -8.50 4.39
N ASP A 147 2.78 -7.85 5.39
CA ASP A 147 4.18 -7.41 5.35
C ASP A 147 5.15 -8.59 5.23
N ALA A 148 4.91 -9.67 5.97
CA ALA A 148 5.72 -10.90 5.89
C ALA A 148 5.66 -11.52 4.49
N PHE A 149 4.47 -11.60 3.89
CA PHE A 149 4.31 -12.10 2.54
C PHE A 149 5.01 -11.23 1.51
N LEU A 150 4.75 -9.92 1.51
CA LEU A 150 5.37 -9.00 0.57
C LEU A 150 6.90 -9.02 0.73
N SER A 151 7.42 -9.02 1.95
CA SER A 151 8.87 -9.09 2.22
C SER A 151 9.50 -10.37 1.66
N CYS A 152 8.82 -11.51 1.79
CA CYS A 152 9.29 -12.78 1.23
C CYS A 152 9.39 -12.72 -0.30
N ILE A 153 8.38 -12.16 -0.96
CA ILE A 153 8.38 -12.00 -2.41
C ILE A 153 9.50 -11.04 -2.85
N GLU A 154 9.66 -9.90 -2.19
CA GLU A 154 10.70 -8.90 -2.50
C GLU A 154 12.10 -9.50 -2.37
N GLN A 155 12.36 -10.25 -1.30
CA GLN A 155 13.65 -10.90 -1.06
C GLN A 155 14.04 -11.89 -2.16
N LYS A 156 13.07 -12.60 -2.74
CA LYS A 156 13.33 -13.63 -3.75
C LYS A 156 13.36 -13.08 -5.17
N SER A 157 12.50 -12.11 -5.49
CA SER A 157 12.28 -11.62 -6.86
C SER A 157 13.00 -10.30 -7.17
N GLY A 158 13.40 -9.54 -6.15
CA GLY A 158 13.92 -8.17 -6.33
C GLY A 158 12.84 -7.14 -6.64
N LEU A 159 11.56 -7.54 -6.68
CA LEU A 159 10.43 -6.61 -6.78
C LEU A 159 10.40 -5.69 -5.56
N GLN A 160 9.76 -4.53 -5.70
CA GLN A 160 9.60 -3.57 -4.62
C GLN A 160 8.14 -3.10 -4.54
N ARG A 161 7.57 -3.12 -3.34
CA ARG A 161 6.22 -2.60 -3.04
C ARG A 161 6.18 -1.07 -3.01
N PHE A 162 7.29 -0.46 -2.62
CA PHE A 162 7.53 0.98 -2.71
C PHE A 162 8.57 1.21 -3.80
N PRO A 163 8.18 1.76 -4.97
CA PRO A 163 9.19 2.13 -5.95
C PRO A 163 10.13 3.18 -5.39
N ALA A 164 11.36 3.20 -5.92
CA ALA A 164 12.18 4.40 -5.87
C ALA A 164 11.32 5.57 -6.36
N CYS A 165 11.14 6.58 -5.52
CA CYS A 165 10.51 7.80 -5.96
C CYS A 165 11.34 8.32 -7.12
N GLU A 166 10.73 8.44 -8.30
CA GLU A 166 11.37 9.14 -9.39
C GLU A 166 11.66 10.54 -8.87
N ALA A 167 12.94 10.82 -8.59
CA ALA A 167 13.39 12.17 -8.43
C ALA A 167 13.11 12.83 -9.78
N SER A 168 11.97 13.52 -9.89
CA SER A 168 11.77 14.51 -10.94
C SER A 168 12.70 15.70 -10.62
N THR A 169 14.00 15.42 -10.65
CA THR A 169 15.09 16.40 -10.61
C THR A 169 15.27 17.03 -11.98
N ASP A 170 14.68 16.45 -13.02
CA ASP A 170 14.44 17.20 -14.25
C ASP A 170 13.28 18.18 -14.07
N THR A 171 13.67 19.32 -13.48
CA THR A 171 13.52 20.58 -14.20
C THR A 171 12.12 21.21 -14.08
N LEU A 172 11.44 21.17 -12.92
CA LEU A 172 10.38 22.17 -12.67
C LEU A 172 10.98 23.58 -12.55
N VAL A 173 12.09 23.71 -11.80
CA VAL A 173 12.84 24.97 -11.72
C VAL A 173 13.46 25.32 -13.06
N SER A 174 13.93 24.34 -13.84
CA SER A 174 14.51 24.62 -15.15
C SER A 174 13.46 24.92 -16.23
N LYS A 175 12.28 24.28 -16.18
CA LYS A 175 11.10 24.66 -16.99
C LYS A 175 10.57 26.03 -16.56
N LEU A 176 10.52 26.33 -15.27
CA LEU A 176 10.12 27.66 -14.78
C LEU A 176 11.15 28.72 -15.18
N SER A 177 12.45 28.44 -15.06
CA SER A 177 13.50 29.35 -15.51
C SER A 177 13.43 29.55 -17.02
N SER A 178 13.14 28.52 -17.82
CA SER A 178 12.96 28.71 -19.27
C SER A 178 11.72 29.54 -19.59
N PHE A 179 10.65 29.48 -18.78
CA PHE A 179 9.50 30.39 -18.87
C PHE A 179 9.82 31.84 -18.48
N PHE A 180 10.69 32.07 -17.49
CA PHE A 180 11.07 33.41 -17.06
C PHE A 180 12.15 34.06 -17.95
N PHE A 181 13.10 33.27 -18.48
CA PHE A 181 14.17 33.78 -19.35
C PHE A 181 13.74 33.98 -20.82
N HIS A 182 12.60 33.44 -21.26
CA HIS A 182 12.05 33.72 -22.60
C HIS A 182 11.25 35.03 -22.72
N ARG A 183 11.11 35.82 -21.65
CA ARG A 183 10.38 37.10 -21.66
C ARG A 183 11.24 38.36 -21.71
N VAL A 184 12.53 38.23 -22.01
CA VAL A 184 13.41 39.39 -22.28
C VAL A 184 13.93 39.34 -23.72
N LYS A 185 13.12 39.87 -24.64
CA LYS A 185 13.55 40.49 -25.88
C LYS A 185 12.61 41.64 -26.20
#